data_AF-A0A351GIJ1-F1
#
_entry.id   AF-A0A351GIJ1-F1
#
_cell.length_a   1.000
_cell.length_b   1.000
_cell.length_c   1.000
_cell.angle_alpha   90.00
_cell.angle_beta   90.00
_cell.angle_gamma   90.00
#
_symmetry.space_group_name_H-M   'P 1'
#
loop_
_entity.id
_entity.type
_entity.pdbx_description
1 polymer ?
#
loop_
_entity_poly.entity_id
_entity_poly.type
_entity_poly.pdbx_seq_one_letter_code
_entity_poly.pdbx_strand_id
1 'polypeptide(L)'
;MYPTLYDAVLDIFGISIPAFKIVMMFGFFVALAFLVTSWVMTLEIKRKEADGTLKPFQKPVEKPNLLWEYISSVLVGFIFGFKLVYLVLNFSELSENPQAFLLSTEGSILWGILLAIGFAALKYYQLKKEPPFVEGLTYTFYPHMMMGNLTLVAAITGFAGAKLFHHLEHFDELIKDPMVLFVDPFSGLTFFGGLLCGAAGVLWYAGKNGVNWKTMLDAGGPAMMLAYGVGRMGCHFSGDGDWGIENLAPKPDWLSWLPDWAWAYDYPNNVHGIILENPVWPTPVYEITMAFIIFAILWSIRKKFAPGVLFCIYFIFAGIERFSIESIRVNPAQFKGVAFTQAEIISMAMMLIGLIGIFYFNKIHKSKTP
;
A
#
# COMPACT_ATOMS: atom_id res chain seq x y z
N MET A 1 -13.18 -8.59 16.59
CA MET A 1 -12.08 -8.27 15.67
C MET A 1 -11.42 -9.57 15.22
N TYR A 2 -10.74 -9.53 14.09
CA TYR A 2 -10.11 -10.68 13.45
C TYR A 2 -8.60 -10.41 13.31
N PRO A 3 -7.76 -10.91 14.23
CA PRO A 3 -6.30 -10.78 14.11
C PRO A 3 -5.75 -11.36 12.80
N THR A 4 -6.31 -12.51 12.38
CA THR A 4 -5.91 -13.22 11.16
C THR A 4 -7.10 -13.47 10.24
N LEU A 5 -6.82 -13.81 8.98
CA LEU A 5 -7.84 -14.23 8.02
C LEU A 5 -8.54 -15.53 8.46
N TYR A 6 -7.86 -16.38 9.25
CA TYR A 6 -8.46 -17.58 9.82
C TYR A 6 -9.63 -17.22 10.75
N ASP A 7 -9.44 -16.24 11.64
CA ASP A 7 -10.45 -15.84 12.62
C ASP A 7 -11.72 -15.34 11.92
N ALA A 8 -11.56 -14.54 10.86
CA ALA A 8 -12.68 -14.05 10.05
C ALA A 8 -13.42 -15.18 9.32
N VAL A 9 -12.69 -16.12 8.72
CA VAL A 9 -13.30 -17.21 7.95
C VAL A 9 -14.01 -18.20 8.86
N LEU A 10 -13.44 -18.46 10.05
CA LEU A 10 -14.05 -19.31 11.05
C LEU A 10 -15.35 -18.70 11.58
N ASP A 11 -15.36 -17.41 11.91
CA ASP A 11 -16.56 -16.75 12.46
C ASP A 11 -17.67 -16.58 11.42
N ILE A 12 -17.33 -16.12 10.20
CA ILE A 12 -18.32 -15.81 9.16
C ILE A 12 -18.89 -17.08 8.51
N PHE A 13 -18.06 -18.09 8.26
CA PHE A 13 -18.44 -19.27 7.49
C PHE A 13 -18.47 -20.57 8.30
N GLY A 14 -17.93 -20.58 9.51
CA GLY A 14 -17.77 -21.81 10.31
C GLY A 14 -16.71 -22.77 9.76
N ILE A 15 -15.82 -22.30 8.87
CA ILE A 15 -14.84 -23.16 8.19
C ILE A 15 -13.45 -22.97 8.82
N SER A 16 -12.88 -24.04 9.37
CA SER A 16 -11.52 -24.02 9.91
C SER A 16 -10.48 -24.34 8.81
N ILE A 17 -9.80 -23.32 8.30
CA ILE A 17 -8.69 -23.48 7.33
C ILE A 17 -7.37 -23.03 8.00
N PRO A 18 -6.62 -23.93 8.67
CA PRO A 18 -5.45 -23.56 9.45
C PRO A 18 -4.47 -22.63 8.73
N ALA A 19 -4.22 -22.87 7.43
CA ALA A 19 -3.34 -22.08 6.57
C ALA A 19 -3.56 -20.56 6.64
N PHE A 20 -4.78 -20.10 6.92
CA PHE A 20 -5.12 -18.68 7.00
C PHE A 20 -4.60 -17.97 8.25
N LYS A 21 -4.09 -18.70 9.26
CA LYS A 21 -3.45 -18.10 10.43
C LYS A 21 -2.17 -17.33 10.09
N ILE A 22 -1.49 -17.68 8.99
CA ILE A 22 -0.30 -16.94 8.52
C ILE A 22 -0.67 -15.53 8.03
N VAL A 23 -1.89 -15.37 7.51
CA VAL A 23 -2.32 -14.13 6.88
C VAL A 23 -2.92 -13.20 7.93
N MET A 24 -2.09 -12.31 8.46
CA MET A 24 -2.53 -11.23 9.35
C MET A 24 -3.55 -10.34 8.63
N MET A 25 -4.63 -9.98 9.33
CA MET A 25 -5.73 -9.22 8.74
C MET A 25 -5.30 -7.84 8.24
N PHE A 26 -4.43 -7.16 9.00
CA PHE A 26 -3.85 -5.89 8.57
C PHE A 26 -3.06 -6.04 7.25
N GLY A 27 -2.16 -7.02 7.18
CA GLY A 27 -1.35 -7.29 5.99
C GLY A 27 -2.20 -7.68 4.77
N PHE A 28 -3.29 -8.39 4.98
CA PHE A 28 -4.27 -8.72 3.94
C PHE A 28 -4.86 -7.45 3.29
N PHE A 29 -5.33 -6.50 4.09
CA PHE A 29 -5.88 -5.25 3.59
C PHE A 29 -4.82 -4.34 2.96
N VAL A 30 -3.59 -4.34 3.47
CA VAL A 30 -2.47 -3.65 2.81
C VAL A 30 -2.25 -4.22 1.40
N ALA A 31 -2.21 -5.55 1.25
CA ALA A 31 -2.08 -6.17 -0.07
C ALA A 31 -3.25 -5.82 -1.00
N LEU A 32 -4.48 -5.82 -0.49
CA LEU A 32 -5.66 -5.37 -1.24
C LEU A 32 -5.54 -3.89 -1.65
N ALA A 33 -5.02 -3.01 -0.80
CA ALA A 33 -4.82 -1.61 -1.12
C ALA A 33 -3.87 -1.44 -2.32
N PHE A 34 -2.77 -2.20 -2.40
CA PHE A 34 -1.89 -2.21 -3.57
C PHE A 34 -2.63 -2.66 -4.84
N LEU A 35 -3.42 -3.74 -4.77
CA LEU A 35 -4.16 -4.27 -5.92
C LEU A 35 -5.23 -3.28 -6.43
N VAL A 36 -6.03 -2.74 -5.52
CA VAL A 36 -7.10 -1.78 -5.83
C VAL A 36 -6.50 -0.49 -6.40
N THR A 37 -5.40 0.01 -5.83
CA THR A 37 -4.68 1.19 -6.36
C THR A 37 -4.16 0.93 -7.77
N SER A 38 -3.48 -0.21 -7.98
CA SER A 38 -2.94 -0.59 -9.29
C SER A 38 -4.06 -0.69 -10.34
N TRP A 39 -5.20 -1.29 -9.96
CA TRP A 39 -6.37 -1.39 -10.81
C TRP A 39 -6.96 -0.02 -11.17
N VAL A 40 -7.22 0.83 -10.18
CA VAL A 40 -7.80 2.17 -10.41
C VAL A 40 -6.87 3.07 -11.22
N MET A 41 -5.56 3.04 -10.95
CA MET A 41 -4.58 3.75 -11.77
C MET A 41 -4.57 3.19 -13.20
N THR A 42 -4.63 1.88 -13.38
CA THR A 42 -4.73 1.26 -14.73
C THR A 42 -5.96 1.78 -15.48
N LEU A 43 -7.12 1.87 -14.82
CA LEU A 43 -8.33 2.41 -15.42
C LEU A 43 -8.16 3.88 -15.85
N GLU A 44 -7.53 4.71 -15.02
CA GLU A 44 -7.31 6.12 -15.33
C GLU A 44 -6.25 6.32 -16.43
N ILE A 45 -5.17 5.52 -16.45
CA ILE A 45 -4.18 5.55 -17.52
C ILE A 45 -4.80 5.09 -18.85
N LYS A 46 -5.57 3.99 -18.88
CA LYS A 46 -6.31 3.56 -20.08
C LYS A 46 -7.28 4.63 -20.58
N ARG A 47 -7.95 5.34 -19.66
CA ARG A 47 -8.82 6.47 -20.02
C ARG A 47 -8.03 7.58 -20.71
N LYS A 48 -6.86 7.92 -20.19
CA LYS A 48 -5.97 8.96 -20.74
C LYS A 48 -5.28 8.52 -22.04
N GLU A 49 -5.15 7.22 -22.28
CA GLU A 49 -4.76 6.69 -23.60
C GLU A 49 -5.92 6.86 -24.59
N ALA A 50 -7.14 6.52 -24.19
CA ALA A 50 -8.33 6.61 -25.03
C ALA A 50 -8.70 8.06 -25.43
N ASP A 51 -8.44 9.05 -24.56
CA ASP A 51 -8.66 10.46 -24.88
C ASP A 51 -7.46 11.13 -25.60
N GLY A 52 -6.39 10.37 -25.85
CA GLY A 52 -5.20 10.83 -26.56
C GLY A 52 -4.21 11.66 -25.73
N THR A 53 -4.47 11.86 -24.43
CA THR A 53 -3.54 12.55 -23.50
C THR A 53 -2.21 11.80 -23.39
N LEU A 54 -2.26 10.48 -23.37
CA LEU A 54 -1.11 9.59 -23.34
C LEU A 54 -1.03 8.80 -24.65
N LYS A 55 0.12 8.88 -25.32
CA LYS A 55 0.34 8.20 -26.60
C LYS A 55 1.16 6.93 -26.40
N PRO A 56 0.80 5.83 -27.07
CA PRO A 56 1.67 4.67 -27.16
C PRO A 56 2.98 5.03 -27.87
N PHE A 57 4.06 4.34 -27.53
CA PHE A 57 5.37 4.54 -28.17
C PHE A 57 6.04 3.20 -28.45
N GLN A 58 6.89 3.16 -29.47
CA GLN A 58 7.58 1.92 -29.86
C GLN A 58 8.76 1.66 -28.92
N LYS A 59 8.85 0.43 -28.41
CA LYS A 59 10.03 -0.06 -27.68
C LYS A 59 10.69 -1.21 -28.44
N PRO A 60 12.03 -1.29 -28.45
CA PRO A 60 12.71 -2.46 -28.98
C PRO A 60 12.40 -3.68 -28.11
N VAL A 61 12.20 -4.84 -28.74
CA VAL A 61 12.20 -6.11 -28.02
C VAL A 61 13.62 -6.36 -27.53
N GLU A 62 13.81 -6.56 -26.23
CA GLU A 62 15.11 -6.89 -25.66
C GLU A 62 15.38 -8.40 -25.78
N LYS A 63 16.64 -8.75 -26.06
CA LYS A 63 17.04 -10.17 -26.10
C LYS A 63 16.91 -10.77 -24.70
N PRO A 64 16.14 -11.86 -24.52
CA PRO A 64 16.01 -12.49 -23.22
C PRO A 64 17.37 -13.00 -22.74
N ASN A 65 17.74 -12.68 -21.51
CA ASN A 65 18.95 -13.21 -20.88
C ASN A 65 18.65 -14.62 -20.38
N LEU A 66 18.82 -15.61 -21.26
CA LEU A 66 18.57 -17.03 -20.98
C LEU A 66 19.21 -17.50 -19.67
N LEU A 67 20.46 -17.09 -19.41
CA LEU A 67 21.16 -17.47 -18.18
C LEU A 67 20.42 -16.93 -16.94
N TRP A 68 20.03 -15.66 -16.95
CA TRP A 68 19.28 -15.05 -15.86
C TRP A 68 17.88 -15.65 -15.68
N GLU A 69 17.18 -15.97 -16.78
CA GLU A 69 15.87 -16.63 -16.75
C GLU A 69 15.92 -18.00 -16.04
N TYR A 70 16.95 -18.79 -16.31
CA TYR A 70 17.15 -20.06 -15.60
C TYR A 70 17.58 -19.85 -14.15
N ILE A 71 18.55 -18.99 -13.89
CA ILE A 71 19.05 -18.72 -12.53
C ILE A 71 17.91 -18.25 -11.63
N SER A 72 17.14 -17.26 -12.08
CA SER A 72 16.00 -16.72 -11.32
C SER A 72 14.93 -17.79 -11.08
N SER A 73 14.60 -18.62 -12.08
CA SER A 73 13.62 -19.69 -11.93
C SER A 73 14.08 -20.77 -10.94
N VAL A 74 15.35 -21.17 -10.99
CA VAL A 74 15.97 -22.13 -10.06
C VAL A 74 15.97 -21.57 -8.65
N LEU A 75 16.38 -20.32 -8.46
CA LEU A 75 16.40 -19.67 -7.15
C LEU A 75 15.00 -19.54 -6.55
N VAL A 76 14.02 -19.09 -7.33
CA VAL A 76 12.62 -18.99 -6.89
C VAL A 76 12.08 -20.37 -6.53
N GLY A 77 12.28 -21.38 -7.38
CA GLY A 77 11.87 -22.75 -7.11
C GLY A 77 12.51 -23.29 -5.83
N PHE A 78 13.80 -23.03 -5.63
CA PHE A 78 14.51 -23.42 -4.41
C PHE A 78 13.93 -22.76 -3.16
N ILE A 79 13.75 -21.43 -3.16
CA ILE A 79 13.23 -20.69 -2.00
C ILE A 79 11.81 -21.14 -1.67
N PHE A 80 10.94 -21.31 -2.67
CA PHE A 80 9.58 -21.82 -2.48
C PHE A 80 9.59 -23.22 -1.87
N GLY A 81 10.42 -24.12 -2.38
CA GLY A 81 10.52 -25.48 -1.85
C GLY A 81 11.13 -25.54 -0.46
N PHE A 82 12.18 -24.75 -0.23
CA PHE A 82 12.93 -24.72 1.01
C PHE A 82 12.10 -24.16 2.16
N LYS A 83 11.40 -23.05 1.94
CA LYS A 83 10.61 -22.36 2.98
C LYS A 83 9.14 -22.78 2.99
N LEU A 84 8.43 -22.57 1.89
CA LEU A 84 6.96 -22.64 1.91
C LEU A 84 6.45 -24.06 2.05
N VAL A 85 7.09 -25.04 1.39
CA VAL A 85 6.70 -26.45 1.57
C VAL A 85 6.97 -26.90 3.00
N TYR A 86 8.11 -26.52 3.57
CA TYR A 86 8.44 -26.85 4.97
C TYR A 86 7.45 -26.21 5.96
N LEU A 87 7.05 -24.96 5.71
CA LEU A 87 6.04 -24.25 6.50
C LEU A 87 4.67 -24.95 6.46
N VAL A 88 4.25 -25.43 5.29
CA VAL A 88 2.99 -26.16 5.13
C VAL A 88 3.03 -27.51 5.86
N LEU A 89 4.16 -28.22 5.79
CA LEU A 89 4.31 -29.52 6.43
C LEU A 89 4.40 -29.42 7.97
N ASN A 90 4.95 -28.34 8.51
CA ASN A 90 5.13 -28.12 9.96
C ASN A 90 4.24 -26.97 10.47
N PHE A 91 3.06 -26.81 9.86
CA PHE A 91 2.19 -25.67 10.10
C PHE A 91 1.76 -25.51 11.56
N SER A 92 1.53 -26.62 12.26
CA SER A 92 1.08 -26.61 13.66
C SER A 92 2.06 -25.94 14.61
N GLU A 93 3.36 -26.02 14.33
CA GLU A 93 4.41 -25.44 15.19
C GLU A 93 4.82 -24.04 14.69
N LEU A 94 4.88 -23.85 13.37
CA LEU A 94 5.43 -22.63 12.77
C LEU A 94 4.40 -21.51 12.55
N SER A 95 3.11 -21.79 12.71
CA SER A 95 2.04 -20.80 12.50
C SER A 95 1.95 -19.74 13.59
N GLU A 96 2.58 -19.96 14.75
CA GLU A 96 2.59 -18.99 15.86
C GLU A 96 3.47 -17.76 15.56
N ASN A 97 4.59 -17.95 14.84
CA ASN A 97 5.43 -16.83 14.40
C ASN A 97 5.98 -17.06 12.98
N PRO A 98 5.14 -16.87 11.94
CA PRO A 98 5.53 -17.10 10.56
C PRO A 98 6.68 -16.20 10.11
N GLN A 99 6.76 -14.97 10.65
CA GLN A 99 7.80 -14.00 10.26
C GLN A 99 9.19 -14.44 10.72
N ALA A 100 9.31 -14.88 11.98
CA ALA A 100 10.58 -15.41 12.50
C ALA A 100 11.06 -16.63 11.70
N PHE A 101 10.13 -17.54 11.35
CA PHE A 101 10.46 -18.68 10.50
C PHE A 101 10.92 -18.27 9.09
N LEU A 102 10.25 -17.29 8.47
CA LEU A 102 10.63 -16.85 7.12
C LEU A 102 12.06 -16.27 7.08
N LEU A 103 12.50 -15.64 8.17
CA LEU A 103 13.84 -15.07 8.32
C LEU A 103 14.88 -16.05 8.88
N SER A 104 14.47 -17.21 9.39
CA SER A 104 15.40 -18.20 9.93
C SER A 104 16.21 -18.91 8.83
N THR A 105 17.19 -19.72 9.22
CA THR A 105 17.90 -20.63 8.31
C THR A 105 17.20 -21.98 8.16
N GLU A 106 16.09 -22.20 8.87
CA GLU A 106 15.35 -23.47 8.85
C GLU A 106 14.58 -23.65 7.55
N GLY A 107 14.51 -24.89 7.07
CA GLY A 107 13.79 -25.24 5.85
C GLY A 107 14.13 -26.64 5.35
N SER A 108 13.50 -27.05 4.26
CA SER A 108 13.72 -28.35 3.64
C SER A 108 14.59 -28.26 2.39
N ILE A 109 15.86 -28.66 2.52
CA ILE A 109 16.78 -28.72 1.36
C ILE A 109 16.23 -29.64 0.27
N LEU A 110 15.63 -30.78 0.66
CA LEU A 110 15.06 -31.74 -0.28
C LEU A 110 13.97 -31.10 -1.17
N TRP A 111 12.98 -30.47 -0.54
CA TRP A 111 11.90 -29.79 -1.28
C TRP A 111 12.41 -28.58 -2.07
N GLY A 112 13.42 -27.87 -1.54
CA GLY A 112 14.14 -26.83 -2.27
C GLY A 112 14.72 -27.34 -3.58
N ILE A 113 15.49 -28.43 -3.56
CA ILE A 113 16.10 -29.00 -4.77
C ILE A 113 15.03 -29.52 -5.74
N LEU A 114 14.00 -30.22 -5.25
CA LEU A 114 12.94 -30.77 -6.09
C LEU A 114 12.18 -29.67 -6.84
N LEU A 115 11.77 -28.60 -6.17
CA LEU A 115 11.09 -27.48 -6.83
C LEU A 115 12.04 -26.65 -7.71
N ALA A 116 13.31 -26.52 -7.35
CA ALA A 116 14.30 -25.88 -8.22
C ALA A 116 14.43 -26.60 -9.58
N ILE A 117 14.51 -27.94 -9.57
CA ILE A 117 14.53 -28.76 -10.79
C ILE A 117 13.21 -28.62 -11.55
N GLY A 118 12.07 -28.68 -10.85
CA GLY A 118 10.75 -28.53 -11.45
C GLY A 118 10.59 -27.18 -12.16
N PHE A 119 10.97 -26.08 -11.51
CA PHE A 119 10.91 -24.73 -12.08
C PHE A 119 11.88 -24.55 -13.25
N ALA A 120 13.08 -25.13 -13.17
CA ALA A 120 14.02 -25.14 -14.30
C ALA A 120 13.43 -25.88 -15.51
N ALA A 121 12.80 -27.04 -15.30
CA ALA A 121 12.16 -27.81 -16.36
C ALA A 121 10.95 -27.07 -16.98
N LEU A 122 10.12 -26.42 -16.15
CA LEU A 122 9.02 -25.58 -16.61
C LEU A 122 9.54 -24.40 -17.44
N LYS A 123 10.61 -23.74 -16.98
CA LYS A 123 11.22 -22.62 -17.69
C LYS A 123 11.83 -23.06 -19.02
N TYR A 124 12.49 -24.22 -19.06
CA TYR A 124 12.99 -24.82 -20.28
C TYR A 124 11.86 -25.05 -21.30
N TYR A 125 10.73 -25.59 -20.85
CA TYR A 125 9.57 -25.82 -21.71
C TYR A 125 8.93 -24.53 -22.22
N GLN A 126 8.87 -23.47 -21.39
CA GLN A 126 8.40 -22.14 -21.81
C GLN A 126 9.32 -21.54 -22.88
N LEU A 127 10.63 -21.49 -22.62
CA LEU A 127 11.61 -20.92 -23.55
C LEU A 127 11.66 -21.68 -24.88
N LYS A 128 11.38 -22.99 -24.88
CA LYS A 128 11.29 -23.79 -26.10
C LYS A 128 10.05 -23.46 -26.95
N LYS A 129 8.98 -22.96 -26.33
CA LYS A 129 7.75 -22.53 -27.02
C LYS A 129 7.80 -21.10 -27.53
N GLU A 130 8.68 -20.28 -26.96
CA GLU A 130 8.83 -18.90 -27.39
C GLU A 130 9.45 -18.83 -28.80
N PRO A 131 8.92 -17.94 -29.66
CA PRO A 131 9.50 -17.75 -30.99
C PRO A 131 10.95 -17.23 -30.87
N PRO A 132 11.83 -17.61 -31.81
CA PRO A 132 13.21 -17.13 -31.79
C PRO A 132 13.23 -15.60 -31.88
N PHE A 133 14.09 -14.99 -31.06
CA PHE A 133 14.30 -13.54 -31.07
C PHE A 133 14.78 -13.08 -32.45
N VAL A 134 14.05 -12.12 -33.04
CA VAL A 134 14.45 -11.45 -34.28
C VAL A 134 14.90 -10.04 -33.94
N GLU A 135 16.13 -9.70 -34.32
CA GLU A 135 16.73 -8.40 -34.06
C GLU A 135 15.99 -7.29 -34.82
N GLY A 136 15.73 -6.16 -34.14
CA GLY A 136 15.02 -5.02 -34.73
C GLY A 136 13.50 -5.06 -34.62
N LEU A 137 12.91 -6.10 -34.01
CA LEU A 137 11.49 -6.08 -33.68
C LEU A 137 11.18 -4.98 -32.65
N THR A 138 10.14 -4.21 -32.95
CA THR A 138 9.57 -3.24 -32.01
C THR A 138 8.15 -3.67 -31.66
N TYR A 139 7.73 -3.35 -30.44
CA TYR A 139 6.36 -3.53 -30.01
C TYR A 139 5.80 -2.21 -29.51
N THR A 140 4.49 -2.03 -29.72
CA THR A 140 3.79 -0.83 -29.27
C THR A 140 3.56 -0.93 -27.76
N PHE A 141 4.28 -0.10 -27.02
CA PHE A 141 4.16 -0.01 -25.58
C PHE A 141 3.05 0.98 -25.22
N TYR A 142 2.01 0.46 -24.57
CA TYR A 142 0.96 1.28 -23.99
C TYR A 142 1.32 1.63 -22.54
N PRO A 143 1.26 2.90 -22.12
CA PRO A 143 1.55 3.32 -20.74
C PRO A 143 0.90 2.45 -19.65
N HIS A 144 -0.33 1.95 -19.82
CA HIS A 144 -0.99 1.10 -18.83
C HIS A 144 -0.28 -0.25 -18.61
N MET A 145 0.53 -0.71 -19.56
CA MET A 145 1.32 -1.95 -19.42
C MET A 145 2.39 -1.83 -18.33
N MET A 146 2.78 -0.61 -17.96
CA MET A 146 3.79 -0.37 -16.95
C MET A 146 3.25 -0.45 -15.52
N MET A 147 1.93 -0.61 -15.34
CA MET A 147 1.29 -0.48 -14.02
C MET A 147 1.78 -1.52 -13.01
N GLY A 148 2.00 -2.77 -13.44
CA GLY A 148 2.59 -3.79 -12.56
C GLY A 148 3.99 -3.42 -12.08
N ASN A 149 4.83 -2.92 -13.00
CA ASN A 149 6.18 -2.45 -12.67
C ASN A 149 6.15 -1.22 -11.74
N LEU A 150 5.20 -0.31 -11.94
CA LEU A 150 5.01 0.83 -11.05
C LEU A 150 4.62 0.39 -9.64
N THR A 151 3.71 -0.59 -9.51
CA THR A 151 3.35 -1.16 -8.21
C THR A 151 4.57 -1.79 -7.52
N LEU A 152 5.41 -2.52 -8.27
CA LEU A 152 6.65 -3.10 -7.73
C LEU A 152 7.65 -2.02 -7.31
N VAL A 153 7.87 -1.00 -8.13
CA VAL A 153 8.74 0.13 -7.80
C VAL A 153 8.23 0.86 -6.56
N ALA A 154 6.93 1.14 -6.48
CA ALA A 154 6.30 1.77 -5.32
C ALA A 154 6.51 0.96 -4.04
N ALA A 155 6.33 -0.37 -4.11
CA ALA A 155 6.57 -1.24 -2.97
C ALA A 155 8.05 -1.21 -2.55
N ILE A 156 8.99 -1.43 -3.49
CA ILE A 156 10.43 -1.47 -3.19
C ILE A 156 10.91 -0.13 -2.63
N THR A 157 10.65 0.99 -3.30
CA THR A 157 11.13 2.30 -2.85
C THR A 157 10.37 2.80 -1.63
N GLY A 158 9.10 2.42 -1.46
CA GLY A 158 8.33 2.70 -0.26
C GLY A 158 8.87 1.95 0.97
N PHE A 159 9.05 0.64 0.90
CA PHE A 159 9.64 -0.12 2.01
C PHE A 159 11.07 0.33 2.33
N ALA A 160 11.91 0.51 1.30
CA ALA A 160 13.27 0.99 1.49
C ALA A 160 13.30 2.39 2.12
N GLY A 161 12.42 3.30 1.68
CA GLY A 161 12.30 4.65 2.24
C GLY A 161 11.80 4.67 3.67
N ALA A 162 10.78 3.86 3.99
CA ALA A 162 10.24 3.76 5.34
C ALA A 162 11.30 3.28 6.34
N LYS A 163 12.10 2.28 5.95
CA LYS A 163 13.20 1.76 6.75
C LYS A 163 14.34 2.76 6.86
N LEU A 164 14.73 3.41 5.77
CA LEU A 164 15.76 4.44 5.77
C LEU A 164 15.42 5.57 6.75
N PHE A 165 14.21 6.11 6.68
CA PHE A 165 13.78 7.21 7.56
C PHE A 165 13.72 6.79 9.02
N HIS A 166 13.27 5.57 9.32
CA HIS A 166 13.33 5.03 10.68
C HIS A 166 14.76 5.05 11.23
N HIS A 167 15.74 4.62 10.44
CA HIS A 167 17.14 4.66 10.87
C HIS A 167 17.73 6.07 10.95
N LEU A 168 17.21 7.02 10.19
CA LEU A 168 17.57 8.43 10.30
C LEU A 168 16.98 9.08 11.56
N GLU A 169 15.77 8.69 11.96
CA GLU A 169 15.12 9.13 13.21
C GLU A 169 15.83 8.52 14.43
N HIS A 170 16.26 7.27 14.32
CA HIS A 170 16.98 6.51 15.35
C HIS A 170 18.49 6.43 15.07
N PHE A 171 19.10 7.53 14.59
CA PHE A 171 20.49 7.53 14.13
C PHE A 171 21.50 7.14 15.23
N ASP A 172 21.20 7.47 16.49
CA ASP A 172 22.04 7.10 17.64
C ASP A 172 22.11 5.58 17.86
N GLU A 173 21.02 4.86 17.58
CA GLU A 173 20.98 3.40 17.65
C GLU A 173 21.79 2.78 16.51
N LEU A 174 21.68 3.37 15.31
CA LEU A 174 22.43 2.94 14.12
C LEU A 174 23.95 3.09 14.29
N ILE A 175 24.42 4.17 14.91
CA ILE A 175 25.86 4.37 15.17
C ILE A 175 26.39 3.35 16.16
N LYS A 176 25.60 3.02 17.20
CA LYS A 176 26.02 2.09 18.25
C LYS A 176 26.07 0.65 17.75
N ASP A 177 25.11 0.25 16.93
CA ASP A 177 25.09 -1.07 16.31
C ASP A 177 24.57 -0.99 14.85
N PRO A 178 25.49 -0.97 13.86
CA PRO A 178 25.10 -1.01 12.46
C PRO A 178 24.34 -2.28 12.06
N MET A 179 24.44 -3.38 12.83
CA MET A 179 23.73 -4.62 12.53
C MET A 179 22.22 -4.53 12.79
N VAL A 180 21.74 -3.52 13.53
CA VAL A 180 20.30 -3.21 13.69
C VAL A 180 19.57 -3.09 12.36
N LEU A 181 20.26 -2.75 11.26
CA LEU A 181 19.72 -2.76 9.91
C LEU A 181 19.14 -4.12 9.47
N PHE A 182 19.68 -5.22 10.00
CA PHE A 182 19.39 -6.59 9.54
C PHE A 182 18.69 -7.46 10.58
N VAL A 183 18.62 -7.02 11.85
CA VAL A 183 18.02 -7.81 12.94
C VAL A 183 16.51 -7.97 12.74
N ASP A 184 15.80 -6.88 12.41
CA ASP A 184 14.36 -6.90 12.16
C ASP A 184 13.98 -6.09 10.90
N PRO A 185 13.95 -6.71 9.71
CA PRO A 185 13.66 -6.00 8.46
C PRO A 185 12.20 -5.53 8.36
N PHE A 186 11.27 -6.15 9.10
CA PHE A 186 9.84 -5.84 9.07
C PHE A 186 9.35 -4.98 10.24
N SER A 187 10.22 -4.66 11.20
CA SER A 187 9.94 -3.74 12.30
C SER A 187 10.58 -2.37 12.04
N GLY A 188 10.04 -1.31 12.66
CA GLY A 188 10.58 0.04 12.54
C GLY A 188 10.46 0.63 11.13
N LEU A 189 9.23 1.00 10.75
CA LEU A 189 8.91 1.57 9.44
C LEU A 189 8.30 2.97 9.61
N THR A 190 9.02 4.00 9.17
CA THR A 190 8.53 5.38 9.24
C THR A 190 7.63 5.69 8.04
N PHE A 191 6.37 6.03 8.30
CA PHE A 191 5.36 6.29 7.28
C PHE A 191 5.79 7.34 6.24
N PHE A 192 6.31 8.50 6.69
CA PHE A 192 6.70 9.59 5.80
C PHE A 192 7.84 9.20 4.86
N GLY A 193 8.79 8.39 5.32
CA GLY A 193 9.85 7.85 4.47
C GLY A 193 9.29 6.99 3.35
N GLY A 194 8.32 6.13 3.67
CA GLY A 194 7.66 5.29 2.68
C GLY A 194 6.85 6.09 1.66
N LEU A 195 6.10 7.10 2.11
CA LEU A 195 5.32 7.95 1.24
C LEU A 195 6.20 8.75 0.26
N LEU A 196 7.26 9.40 0.75
CA LEU A 196 8.13 10.26 -0.06
C LEU A 196 8.96 9.45 -1.06
N CYS A 197 9.62 8.37 -0.61
CA CYS A 197 10.44 7.54 -1.49
C CYS A 197 9.58 6.69 -2.44
N GLY A 198 8.41 6.24 -2.00
CA GLY A 198 7.41 5.59 -2.85
C GLY A 198 6.96 6.50 -3.99
N ALA A 199 6.52 7.71 -3.66
CA ALA A 199 6.11 8.71 -4.66
C ALA A 199 7.25 9.08 -5.62
N ALA A 200 8.46 9.32 -5.09
CA ALA A 200 9.63 9.62 -5.91
C ALA A 200 9.97 8.49 -6.89
N GLY A 201 9.93 7.23 -6.43
CA GLY A 201 10.17 6.05 -7.27
C GLY A 201 9.15 5.92 -8.40
N VAL A 202 7.87 6.08 -8.09
CA VAL A 202 6.77 6.08 -9.07
C VAL A 202 6.95 7.18 -10.11
N LEU A 203 7.20 8.42 -9.67
CA LEU A 203 7.36 9.57 -10.57
C LEU A 203 8.61 9.44 -11.44
N TRP A 204 9.72 8.94 -10.90
CA TRP A 204 10.94 8.65 -11.64
C TRP A 204 10.71 7.58 -12.71
N TYR A 205 10.11 6.45 -12.34
CA TYR A 205 9.88 5.35 -13.28
C TYR A 205 8.86 5.73 -14.37
N ALA A 206 7.78 6.42 -14.00
CA ALA A 206 6.81 6.94 -14.95
C ALA A 206 7.44 7.95 -15.92
N GLY A 207 8.25 8.88 -15.40
CA GLY A 207 8.97 9.87 -16.20
C GLY A 207 9.96 9.23 -17.17
N LYS A 208 10.70 8.22 -16.72
CA LYS A 208 11.61 7.42 -17.58
C LYS A 208 10.86 6.72 -18.72
N ASN A 209 9.57 6.41 -18.53
CA ASN A 209 8.70 5.79 -19.53
C ASN A 209 7.80 6.82 -20.26
N GLY A 210 8.16 8.11 -20.25
CA GLY A 210 7.50 9.13 -21.06
C GLY A 210 6.16 9.65 -20.51
N VAL A 211 5.75 9.27 -19.31
CA VAL A 211 4.52 9.79 -18.69
C VAL A 211 4.83 11.03 -17.84
N ASN A 212 4.12 12.12 -18.12
CA ASN A 212 4.29 13.37 -17.39
C ASN A 212 3.91 13.21 -15.91
N TRP A 213 4.74 13.74 -15.02
CA TRP A 213 4.53 13.67 -13.57
C TRP A 213 3.19 14.24 -13.12
N LYS A 214 2.67 15.32 -13.73
CA LYS A 214 1.36 15.89 -13.40
C LYS A 214 0.22 14.92 -13.69
N THR A 215 0.32 14.22 -14.81
CA THR A 215 -0.64 13.17 -15.20
C THR A 215 -0.62 12.04 -14.19
N MET A 216 0.57 11.66 -13.72
CA MET A 216 0.74 10.62 -12.71
C MET A 216 0.21 11.05 -11.34
N LEU A 217 0.42 12.31 -10.95
CA LEU A 217 -0.18 12.88 -9.73
C LEU A 217 -1.71 12.86 -9.79
N ASP A 218 -2.32 13.33 -10.88
CA ASP A 218 -3.78 13.31 -11.02
C ASP A 218 -4.36 11.90 -11.05
N ALA A 219 -3.65 10.92 -11.63
CA ALA A 219 -4.06 9.52 -11.57
C ALA A 219 -3.89 8.94 -10.16
N GLY A 220 -2.80 9.33 -9.47
CA GLY A 220 -2.45 8.86 -8.14
C GLY A 220 -3.35 9.41 -7.04
N GLY A 221 -3.78 10.67 -7.09
CA GLY A 221 -4.58 11.31 -6.02
C GLY A 221 -5.83 10.52 -5.62
N PRO A 222 -6.77 10.26 -6.55
CA PRO A 222 -7.95 9.43 -6.26
C PRO A 222 -7.55 8.00 -5.85
N ALA A 223 -6.57 7.39 -6.54
CA ALA A 223 -6.16 6.02 -6.26
C ALA A 223 -5.56 5.85 -4.86
N MET A 224 -4.76 6.81 -4.39
CA MET A 224 -4.19 6.84 -3.04
C MET A 224 -5.26 7.04 -1.97
N MET A 225 -6.27 7.88 -2.21
CA MET A 225 -7.38 8.01 -1.28
C MET A 225 -8.16 6.69 -1.13
N LEU A 226 -8.37 5.98 -2.25
CA LEU A 226 -8.97 4.66 -2.20
C LEU A 226 -8.07 3.64 -1.48
N ALA A 227 -6.76 3.66 -1.74
CA ALA A 227 -5.77 2.83 -1.06
C ALA A 227 -5.81 3.05 0.46
N TYR A 228 -5.89 4.31 0.87
CA TYR A 228 -5.99 4.70 2.27
C TYR A 228 -7.25 4.14 2.92
N GLY A 229 -8.41 4.29 2.28
CA GLY A 229 -9.66 3.69 2.76
C GLY A 229 -9.58 2.17 2.91
N VAL A 230 -9.07 1.46 1.90
CA VAL A 230 -8.88 0.00 1.96
C VAL A 230 -7.84 -0.39 3.03
N GLY A 231 -6.76 0.37 3.18
CA GLY A 231 -5.75 0.14 4.22
C GLY A 231 -6.32 0.33 5.64
N ARG A 232 -7.17 1.35 5.84
CA ARG A 232 -7.85 1.62 7.12
C ARG A 232 -8.86 0.53 7.50
N MET A 233 -9.38 -0.23 6.54
CA MET A 233 -10.13 -1.47 6.84
C MET A 233 -9.24 -2.46 7.59
N GLY A 234 -7.95 -2.54 7.25
CA GLY A 234 -6.97 -3.33 7.99
C GLY A 234 -6.96 -2.98 9.47
N CYS A 235 -6.80 -1.69 9.80
CA CYS A 235 -6.82 -1.20 11.18
C CYS A 235 -8.13 -1.54 11.90
N HIS A 236 -9.27 -1.34 11.23
CA HIS A 236 -10.57 -1.64 11.81
C HIS A 236 -10.73 -3.13 12.10
N PHE A 237 -10.51 -4.01 11.11
CA PHE A 237 -10.79 -5.43 11.26
C PHE A 237 -9.79 -6.16 12.15
N SER A 238 -8.52 -5.74 12.19
CA SER A 238 -7.52 -6.32 13.10
C SER A 238 -7.66 -5.79 14.54
N GLY A 239 -8.19 -4.57 14.71
CA GLY A 239 -8.11 -3.86 15.99
C GLY A 239 -6.65 -3.55 16.35
N ASP A 240 -5.89 -2.92 15.47
CA ASP A 240 -4.45 -2.67 15.68
C ASP A 240 -4.12 -1.52 16.64
N GLY A 241 -5.11 -0.91 17.31
CA GLY A 241 -4.90 0.20 18.23
C GLY A 241 -5.18 1.58 17.63
N ASP A 242 -5.50 1.68 16.33
CA ASP A 242 -5.76 2.96 15.66
C ASP A 242 -7.17 3.54 15.92
N TRP A 243 -7.77 3.20 17.07
CA TRP A 243 -9.04 3.73 17.55
C TRP A 243 -8.88 5.08 18.27
N GLY A 244 -10.01 5.74 18.52
CA GLY A 244 -10.06 7.08 19.11
C GLY A 244 -10.05 7.10 20.63
N ILE A 245 -10.26 8.29 21.19
CA ILE A 245 -10.48 8.46 22.63
C ILE A 245 -11.78 7.79 23.08
N GLU A 246 -11.95 7.68 24.40
CA GLU A 246 -13.19 7.16 25.00
C GLU A 246 -14.42 7.93 24.50
N ASN A 247 -15.46 7.19 24.15
CA ASN A 247 -16.75 7.72 23.72
C ASN A 247 -17.87 7.25 24.64
N LEU A 248 -18.15 8.04 25.66
CA LEU A 248 -19.29 7.84 26.58
C LEU A 248 -20.53 8.63 26.14
N ALA A 249 -20.47 9.34 25.01
CA ALA A 249 -21.58 10.16 24.56
C ALA A 249 -22.70 9.25 24.03
N PRO A 250 -23.98 9.52 24.39
CA PRO A 250 -25.09 8.75 23.85
C PRO A 250 -25.18 8.96 22.34
N LYS A 251 -25.47 7.87 21.60
CA LYS A 251 -25.68 7.94 20.16
C LYS A 251 -26.90 8.82 19.86
N PRO A 252 -26.77 9.87 19.02
CA PRO A 252 -27.89 10.72 18.66
C PRO A 252 -29.05 9.95 18.00
N ASP A 253 -30.31 10.33 18.30
CA ASP A 253 -31.51 9.63 17.79
C ASP A 253 -31.58 9.56 16.26
N TRP A 254 -31.08 10.59 15.56
CA TRP A 254 -31.04 10.63 14.10
C TRP A 254 -30.04 9.64 13.47
N LEU A 255 -29.14 9.07 14.28
CA LEU A 255 -28.24 7.97 13.94
C LEU A 255 -28.73 6.60 14.47
N SER A 256 -29.99 6.49 14.89
CA SER A 256 -30.57 5.23 15.38
C SER A 256 -30.49 4.08 14.36
N TRP A 257 -30.49 4.38 13.07
CA TRP A 257 -30.33 3.40 11.98
C TRP A 257 -28.89 2.83 11.87
N LEU A 258 -27.91 3.51 12.45
CA LEU A 258 -26.51 3.11 12.43
C LEU A 258 -26.25 2.11 13.57
N PRO A 259 -25.51 1.00 13.34
CA PRO A 259 -25.13 0.09 14.41
C PRO A 259 -24.36 0.79 15.54
N ASP A 260 -24.54 0.35 16.79
CA ASP A 260 -23.90 1.00 17.94
C ASP A 260 -22.37 0.99 17.86
N TRP A 261 -21.79 -0.10 17.35
CA TRP A 261 -20.34 -0.23 17.13
C TRP A 261 -19.77 0.81 16.17
N ALA A 262 -20.58 1.41 15.30
CA ALA A 262 -20.12 2.46 14.40
C ALA A 262 -20.17 3.85 15.06
N TRP A 263 -20.72 3.98 16.27
CA TRP A 263 -20.67 5.19 17.10
C TRP A 263 -19.64 5.07 18.23
N ALA A 264 -19.72 3.98 19.00
CA ALA A 264 -18.82 3.67 20.11
C ALA A 264 -18.53 2.17 20.12
N TYR A 265 -17.26 1.78 20.16
CA TYR A 265 -16.87 0.39 20.03
C TYR A 265 -15.80 -0.03 21.03
N ASP A 266 -15.88 -1.27 21.49
CA ASP A 266 -15.02 -1.89 22.50
C ASP A 266 -13.91 -2.75 21.89
N TYR A 267 -13.87 -2.90 20.55
CA TYR A 267 -12.84 -3.64 19.81
C TYR A 267 -12.47 -5.02 20.42
N PRO A 268 -13.46 -5.92 20.62
CA PRO A 268 -13.22 -7.22 21.24
C PRO A 268 -12.32 -8.09 20.35
N ASN A 269 -11.47 -8.92 20.96
CA ASN A 269 -10.53 -9.80 20.25
C ASN A 269 -9.56 -9.05 19.31
N ASN A 270 -9.18 -7.82 19.67
CA ASN A 270 -8.18 -7.07 18.92
C ASN A 270 -6.82 -7.80 18.92
N VAL A 271 -5.98 -7.51 17.92
CA VAL A 271 -4.69 -8.18 17.70
C VAL A 271 -3.73 -8.06 18.90
N HIS A 272 -3.90 -7.04 19.74
CA HIS A 272 -3.08 -6.83 20.94
C HIS A 272 -3.62 -7.54 22.18
N GLY A 273 -4.82 -8.13 22.12
CA GLY A 273 -5.48 -8.77 23.26
C GLY A 273 -5.88 -7.81 24.38
N ILE A 274 -5.97 -6.51 24.09
CA ILE A 274 -6.29 -5.47 25.07
C ILE A 274 -7.79 -5.51 25.38
N ILE A 275 -8.17 -5.43 26.65
CA ILE A 275 -9.56 -5.24 27.05
C ILE A 275 -9.76 -3.75 27.31
N LEU A 276 -10.61 -3.09 26.51
CA LEU A 276 -10.94 -1.68 26.71
C LEU A 276 -11.94 -1.54 27.86
N GLU A 277 -11.64 -0.66 28.82
CA GLU A 277 -12.53 -0.37 29.95
C GLU A 277 -13.79 0.36 29.50
N ASN A 278 -13.63 1.32 28.58
CA ASN A 278 -14.69 2.12 28.00
C ASN A 278 -14.71 1.95 26.47
N PRO A 279 -15.88 2.05 25.82
CA PRO A 279 -15.95 2.07 24.37
C PRO A 279 -15.30 3.36 23.85
N VAL A 280 -14.72 3.28 22.66
CA VAL A 280 -13.95 4.36 22.03
C VAL A 280 -14.60 4.77 20.72
N TRP A 281 -14.23 5.95 20.23
CA TRP A 281 -14.58 6.36 18.87
C TRP A 281 -13.92 5.41 17.86
N PRO A 282 -14.68 4.75 16.95
CA PRO A 282 -14.11 3.85 15.96
C PRO A 282 -13.52 4.66 14.79
N THR A 283 -12.46 5.43 15.05
CA THR A 283 -11.81 6.33 14.07
C THR A 283 -11.50 5.67 12.72
N PRO A 284 -11.04 4.41 12.63
CA PRO A 284 -10.84 3.75 11.34
C PRO A 284 -12.11 3.68 10.50
N VAL A 285 -13.30 3.52 11.09
CA VAL A 285 -14.58 3.48 10.37
C VAL A 285 -14.87 4.83 9.71
N TYR A 286 -14.58 5.92 10.43
CA TYR A 286 -14.75 7.28 9.92
C TYR A 286 -13.74 7.59 8.82
N GLU A 287 -12.48 7.18 8.99
CA GLU A 287 -11.41 7.32 7.99
C GLU A 287 -11.77 6.54 6.71
N ILE A 288 -12.24 5.29 6.82
CA ILE A 288 -12.72 4.47 5.68
C ILE A 288 -13.85 5.18 4.94
N THR A 289 -14.86 5.65 5.69
CA THR A 289 -16.05 6.29 5.13
C THR A 289 -15.69 7.58 4.40
N MET A 290 -14.91 8.45 5.04
CA MET A 290 -14.41 9.68 4.44
C MET A 290 -13.56 9.40 3.21
N ALA A 291 -12.66 8.42 3.27
CA ALA A 291 -11.80 8.04 2.15
C ALA A 291 -12.61 7.59 0.93
N PHE A 292 -13.62 6.74 1.11
CA PHE A 292 -14.48 6.32 0.00
C PHE A 292 -15.34 7.46 -0.56
N ILE A 293 -15.87 8.33 0.30
CA ILE A 293 -16.62 9.52 -0.15
C ILE A 293 -15.71 10.46 -0.95
N ILE A 294 -14.52 10.78 -0.43
CA ILE A 294 -13.55 11.64 -1.10
C ILE A 294 -13.09 11.00 -2.41
N PHE A 295 -12.81 9.70 -2.43
CA PHE A 295 -12.52 8.97 -3.66
C PHE A 295 -13.65 9.12 -4.67
N ALA A 296 -14.91 8.91 -4.28
CA ALA A 296 -16.06 9.03 -5.17
C ALA A 296 -16.19 10.46 -5.73
N ILE A 297 -16.00 11.48 -4.89
CA ILE A 297 -15.97 12.89 -5.31
C ILE A 297 -14.86 13.10 -6.34
N LEU A 298 -13.61 12.79 -6.00
CA LEU A 298 -12.44 12.95 -6.87
C LEU A 298 -12.62 12.20 -8.19
N TRP A 299 -13.11 10.96 -8.13
CA TRP A 299 -13.36 10.14 -9.30
C TRP A 299 -14.44 10.74 -10.19
N SER A 300 -15.50 11.30 -9.63
CA SER A 300 -16.58 11.95 -10.40
C SER A 300 -16.13 13.21 -11.13
N ILE A 301 -15.17 13.96 -10.58
CA ILE A 301 -14.70 15.24 -11.10
C ILE A 301 -13.39 15.14 -11.90
N ARG A 302 -12.78 13.95 -12.01
CA ARG A 302 -11.44 13.73 -12.59
C ARG A 302 -11.23 14.22 -14.03
N LYS A 303 -12.30 14.46 -14.77
CA LYS A 303 -12.26 14.92 -16.17
C LYS A 303 -12.33 16.44 -16.32
N LYS A 304 -12.57 17.19 -15.23
CA LYS A 304 -12.97 18.60 -15.29
C LYS A 304 -11.82 19.60 -15.20
N PHE A 305 -10.60 19.16 -14.89
CA PHE A 305 -9.53 20.05 -14.47
C PHE A 305 -8.26 19.93 -15.32
N ALA A 306 -7.47 21.00 -15.28
CA ALA A 306 -6.14 21.03 -15.86
C ALA A 306 -5.19 20.02 -15.16
N PRO A 307 -4.16 19.50 -15.86
CA PRO A 307 -3.22 18.56 -15.27
C PRO A 307 -2.52 19.11 -14.01
N GLY A 308 -2.60 18.36 -12.92
CA GLY A 308 -2.05 18.66 -11.58
C GLY A 308 -3.10 19.19 -10.59
N VAL A 309 -4.23 19.72 -11.07
CA VAL A 309 -5.26 20.33 -10.19
C VAL A 309 -6.03 19.27 -9.40
N LEU A 310 -6.28 18.10 -9.97
CA LEU A 310 -7.03 17.04 -9.28
C LEU A 310 -6.26 16.54 -8.06
N PHE A 311 -4.93 16.40 -8.19
CA PHE A 311 -4.05 16.07 -7.07
C PHE A 311 -4.07 17.13 -5.96
N CYS A 312 -4.12 18.41 -6.32
CA CYS A 312 -4.24 19.49 -5.33
C CYS A 312 -5.57 19.44 -4.57
N ILE A 313 -6.68 19.12 -5.25
CA ILE A 313 -7.98 18.90 -4.61
C ILE A 313 -7.91 17.71 -3.66
N TYR A 314 -7.25 16.62 -4.06
CA TYR A 314 -6.96 15.48 -3.19
C TYR A 314 -6.18 15.91 -1.93
N PHE A 315 -5.13 16.72 -2.07
CA PHE A 315 -4.34 17.23 -0.93
C PHE A 315 -5.19 18.02 0.07
N ILE A 316 -6.11 18.85 -0.42
CA ILE A 316 -7.04 19.59 0.44
C ILE A 316 -7.95 18.62 1.20
N PHE A 317 -8.59 17.68 0.49
CA PHE A 317 -9.49 16.73 1.14
C PHE A 317 -8.78 15.81 2.14
N ALA A 318 -7.58 15.32 1.80
CA ALA A 318 -6.77 14.51 2.70
C ALA A 318 -6.35 15.30 3.96
N GLY A 319 -6.02 16.58 3.81
CA GLY A 319 -5.76 17.44 4.97
C GLY A 319 -7.02 17.66 5.83
N ILE A 320 -8.18 17.89 5.22
CA ILE A 320 -9.45 18.06 5.95
C ILE A 320 -9.81 16.80 6.73
N GLU A 321 -9.73 15.63 6.09
CA GLU A 321 -9.99 14.34 6.71
C GLU A 321 -9.06 14.13 7.92
N ARG A 322 -7.75 14.25 7.71
CA ARG A 322 -6.78 14.02 8.78
C ARG A 322 -6.94 14.99 9.94
N PHE A 323 -7.16 16.27 9.66
CA PHE A 323 -7.42 17.29 10.69
C PHE A 323 -8.68 16.98 11.50
N SER A 324 -9.74 16.51 10.83
CA SER A 324 -11.01 16.19 11.51
C SER A 324 -10.87 14.98 12.44
N ILE A 325 -10.19 13.92 11.98
CA ILE A 325 -10.02 12.67 12.74
C ILE A 325 -9.06 12.84 13.92
N GLU A 326 -8.05 13.70 13.79
CA GLU A 326 -7.08 13.94 14.87
C GLU A 326 -7.75 14.43 16.16
N SER A 327 -8.82 15.23 16.05
CA SER A 327 -9.57 15.76 17.21
C SER A 327 -10.19 14.68 18.11
N ILE A 328 -10.41 13.48 17.56
CA ILE A 328 -11.03 12.34 18.25
C ILE A 328 -10.05 11.16 18.42
N ARG A 329 -8.77 11.32 18.05
CA ARG A 329 -7.72 10.30 18.24
C ARG A 329 -7.08 10.37 19.62
N VAL A 330 -6.59 9.22 20.10
CA VAL A 330 -5.79 9.12 21.33
C VAL A 330 -4.44 9.80 21.09
N ASN A 331 -4.31 11.09 21.43
CA ASN A 331 -3.15 11.94 21.13
C ASN A 331 -1.80 11.34 21.56
N PRO A 332 -0.86 11.09 20.63
CA PRO A 332 0.55 10.92 20.94
C PRO A 332 1.40 11.98 20.19
N ALA A 333 2.11 12.80 20.96
CA ALA A 333 3.07 13.84 20.53
C ALA A 333 2.49 15.21 20.11
N GLN A 334 2.30 16.09 21.10
CA GLN A 334 2.32 17.53 20.92
C GLN A 334 3.77 18.03 20.87
N PHE A 335 4.07 19.02 20.01
CA PHE A 335 5.33 19.75 20.12
C PHE A 335 5.34 20.54 21.43
N LYS A 336 6.43 20.47 22.21
CA LYS A 336 6.56 21.23 23.47
C LYS A 336 6.27 22.72 23.23
N GLY A 337 5.15 23.21 23.78
CA GLY A 337 4.75 24.62 23.71
C GLY A 337 3.87 25.01 22.52
N VAL A 338 3.43 24.07 21.66
CA VAL A 338 2.50 24.33 20.56
C VAL A 338 1.18 23.65 20.84
N ALA A 339 0.06 24.37 20.70
CA ALA A 339 -1.28 23.82 20.94
C ALA A 339 -1.69 22.74 19.93
N PHE A 340 -1.08 22.75 18.74
CA PHE A 340 -1.40 21.86 17.62
C PHE A 340 -0.53 20.59 17.63
N THR A 341 -1.12 19.47 17.22
CA THR A 341 -0.40 18.21 16.99
C THR A 341 0.41 18.27 15.69
N GLN A 342 1.41 17.39 15.57
CA GLN A 342 2.18 17.26 14.33
C GLN A 342 1.26 16.96 13.12
N ALA A 343 0.23 16.14 13.30
CA ALA A 343 -0.69 15.79 12.23
C ALA A 343 -1.56 16.98 11.81
N GLU A 344 -1.99 17.84 12.73
CA GLU A 344 -2.74 19.06 12.40
C GLU A 344 -1.90 20.03 11.57
N ILE A 345 -0.63 20.23 11.93
CA ILE A 345 0.30 21.09 11.18
C ILE A 345 0.49 20.56 9.74
N ILE A 346 0.71 19.25 9.60
CA ILE A 346 0.87 18.62 8.29
C ILE A 346 -0.41 18.74 7.47
N SER A 347 -1.57 18.56 8.10
CA SER A 347 -2.88 18.70 7.46
C SER A 347 -3.12 20.13 6.95
N MET A 348 -2.80 21.15 7.75
CA MET A 348 -2.87 22.55 7.34
C MET A 348 -1.92 22.86 6.18
N ALA A 349 -0.69 22.33 6.22
CA ALA A 349 0.26 22.48 5.13
C ALA A 349 -0.24 21.82 3.84
N MET A 350 -0.83 20.61 3.91
CA MET A 350 -1.43 19.94 2.75
C MET A 350 -2.55 20.76 2.13
N MET A 351 -3.45 21.31 2.95
CA MET A 351 -4.52 22.20 2.47
C MET A 351 -3.96 23.45 1.78
N LEU A 352 -2.97 24.11 2.38
CA LEU A 352 -2.36 25.31 1.82
C LEU A 352 -1.62 25.03 0.49
N ILE A 353 -0.81 23.97 0.44
CA ILE A 353 -0.10 23.53 -0.77
C ILE A 353 -1.11 23.18 -1.87
N GLY A 354 -2.20 22.50 -1.52
CA GLY A 354 -3.29 22.21 -2.44
C GLY A 354 -3.89 23.49 -3.02
N LEU A 355 -4.25 24.47 -2.19
CA LEU A 355 -4.82 25.75 -2.65
C LEU A 355 -3.86 26.49 -3.59
N ILE A 356 -2.60 26.65 -3.19
CA ILE A 356 -1.57 27.32 -4.01
C ILE A 356 -1.37 26.56 -5.33
N GLY A 357 -1.32 25.23 -5.29
CA GLY A 357 -1.15 24.37 -6.46
C GLY A 357 -2.29 24.51 -7.48
N ILE A 358 -3.54 24.65 -7.03
CA ILE A 358 -4.68 24.91 -7.91
C ILE A 358 -4.47 26.19 -8.72
N PHE A 359 -4.06 27.29 -8.08
CA PHE A 359 -3.79 28.54 -8.78
C PHE A 359 -2.61 28.41 -9.75
N TYR A 360 -1.54 27.75 -9.33
CA TYR A 360 -0.33 27.55 -10.11
C TYR A 360 -0.59 26.72 -11.39
N PHE A 361 -1.21 25.55 -11.26
CA PHE A 361 -1.46 24.66 -12.40
C PHE A 361 -2.47 25.25 -13.38
N ASN A 362 -3.51 25.94 -12.90
CA ASN A 362 -4.46 26.63 -13.77
C ASN A 362 -3.79 27.78 -14.54
N LYS A 363 -2.91 28.56 -13.91
CA LYS A 363 -2.17 29.64 -14.59
C LYS A 363 -1.29 29.09 -15.71
N ILE A 364 -0.55 28.01 -15.45
CA ILE A 364 0.32 27.37 -16.44
C ILE A 364 -0.49 26.74 -17.58
N HIS A 365 -1.66 26.19 -17.28
CA HIS A 365 -2.50 25.60 -18.32
C HIS A 365 -3.04 26.68 -19.27
N LYS A 366 -3.56 27.78 -18.71
CA LYS A 366 -4.02 28.94 -19.49
C LYS A 366 -2.93 29.56 -20.36
N SER A 367 -1.68 29.61 -19.89
CA SER A 367 -0.57 30.14 -20.71
C SER A 367 -0.13 29.21 -21.84
N LYS A 368 -0.55 27.94 -21.84
CA LYS A 368 -0.21 26.94 -22.86
C LYS A 368 -1.34 26.64 -23.84
N THR A 369 -2.56 27.09 -23.53
CA THR A 369 -3.69 27.03 -24.45
C THR A 369 -3.75 28.39 -25.16
N PRO A 370 -3.57 28.44 -26.50
CA PRO A 370 -3.57 29.69 -27.26
C PRO A 370 -4.90 30.43 -27.19
#